data_AF-A0A0F9WX42-F1
#
_entry.id   AF-A0A0F9WX42-F1
#
_cell.length_a   1.000
_cell.length_b   1.000
_cell.length_c   1.000
_cell.angle_alpha   90.00
_cell.angle_beta   90.00
_cell.angle_gamma   90.00
#
_symmetry.space_group_name_H-M   'P 1'
#
loop_
_entity.id
_entity.type
_entity.pdbx_description
1 polymer ?
#
loop_
_entity_poly.entity_id
_entity_poly.type
_entity_poly.pdbx_seq_one_letter_code
_entity_poly.pdbx_strand_id
1 'polypeptide(L)'
;MSNPLDYTVGWICTIPTEYVAAQAFLDEKHEGPEYISPNDNNDYTLGKIGRHNVVIAVLPNGEYGLSSAASVARDMLHSFPNVRIGLMVGIGGGAPSLKYDIRLGDVVVGVSINGTGGVIQYDFGKAIQGQEFQETGFLDQPPTLLRTAVGGLMAQYELYRSQVVHPSDNEANCAVLCGDNPDDLIERPARDEDNDDDPAIHYGLIASSNTVMRDASIRDEMAKKGVLCFETEAAGLMNHFPCLVIRGICDYSDSHTDEKWQGYAAMTAAAYTKDLLHRVTPNRVEAETKIGDILSGNSQP
;
A
#
# COMPACT_ATOMS: atom_id res chain seq x y z
N MET A 1 11.70 -20.65 -18.24
CA MET A 1 11.30 -21.14 -16.91
C MET A 1 11.88 -20.27 -15.82
N SER A 2 11.03 -19.88 -14.87
CA SER A 2 11.35 -18.91 -13.82
C SER A 2 11.84 -19.60 -12.55
N ASN A 3 13.00 -19.22 -12.03
CA ASN A 3 13.49 -19.72 -10.75
C ASN A 3 12.84 -18.91 -9.59
N PRO A 4 12.15 -19.54 -8.62
CA PRO A 4 11.55 -18.82 -7.50
C PRO A 4 12.52 -17.97 -6.67
N LEU A 5 13.82 -18.31 -6.68
CA LEU A 5 14.85 -17.53 -6.01
C LEU A 5 15.14 -16.18 -6.67
N ASP A 6 14.69 -15.96 -7.91
CA ASP A 6 14.94 -14.71 -8.62
C ASP A 6 13.93 -13.60 -8.24
N TYR A 7 12.89 -13.93 -7.47
CA TYR A 7 11.79 -13.02 -7.11
C TYR A 7 12.03 -12.41 -5.73
N THR A 8 12.07 -11.08 -5.68
CA THR A 8 12.39 -10.31 -4.47
C THR A 8 11.23 -9.47 -3.96
N VAL A 9 10.19 -9.28 -4.77
CA VAL A 9 9.02 -8.47 -4.46
C VAL A 9 7.78 -9.36 -4.46
N GLY A 10 7.08 -9.43 -3.33
CA GLY A 10 5.77 -10.06 -3.23
C GLY A 10 4.65 -9.04 -3.35
N TRP A 11 3.66 -9.30 -4.20
CA TRP A 11 2.49 -8.45 -4.40
C TRP A 11 1.23 -9.29 -4.11
N ILE A 12 0.47 -8.91 -3.09
CA ILE A 12 -0.77 -9.61 -2.71
C ILE A 12 -1.99 -8.76 -3.12
N CYS A 13 -2.88 -9.39 -3.87
CA CYS A 13 -4.21 -8.88 -4.25
C CYS A 13 -5.29 -9.64 -3.47
N THR A 14 -6.41 -9.00 -3.19
CA THR A 14 -7.54 -9.57 -2.43
C THR A 14 -8.67 -10.05 -3.34
N ILE A 15 -8.87 -9.40 -4.49
CA ILE A 15 -9.93 -9.79 -5.44
C ILE A 15 -9.41 -9.93 -6.88
N PRO A 16 -10.14 -10.66 -7.76
CA PRO A 16 -9.73 -10.84 -9.16
C PRO A 16 -9.53 -9.52 -9.93
N THR A 17 -10.33 -8.49 -9.64
CA THR A 17 -10.19 -7.16 -10.28
C THR A 17 -8.82 -6.55 -10.01
N GLU A 18 -8.34 -6.63 -8.77
CA GLU A 18 -7.01 -6.16 -8.38
C GLU A 18 -5.91 -7.01 -9.01
N TYR A 19 -6.11 -8.33 -9.06
CA TYR A 19 -5.16 -9.24 -9.68
C TYR A 19 -5.00 -8.98 -11.19
N VAL A 20 -6.10 -8.65 -11.88
CA VAL A 20 -6.05 -8.23 -13.29
C VAL A 20 -5.26 -6.93 -13.44
N ALA A 21 -5.50 -5.94 -12.58
CA ALA A 21 -4.76 -4.69 -12.61
C ALA A 21 -3.26 -4.91 -12.35
N ALA A 22 -2.90 -5.69 -11.34
CA ALA A 22 -1.51 -6.01 -11.02
C ALA A 22 -0.79 -6.67 -12.21
N GLN A 23 -1.44 -7.62 -12.88
CA GLN A 23 -0.90 -8.27 -14.07
C GLN A 23 -0.74 -7.31 -15.26
N ALA A 24 -1.68 -6.38 -15.45
CA ALA A 24 -1.63 -5.40 -16.53
C ALA A 24 -0.46 -4.41 -16.41
N PHE A 25 0.07 -4.20 -15.19
CA PHE A 25 1.18 -3.29 -14.94
C PHE A 25 2.57 -3.95 -15.00
N LEU A 26 2.64 -5.28 -15.19
CA LEU A 26 3.91 -5.96 -15.49
C LEU A 26 4.49 -5.44 -16.82
N ASP A 27 5.78 -5.14 -16.84
CA ASP A 27 6.51 -4.85 -18.08
C ASP A 27 6.74 -6.12 -18.89
N GLU A 28 6.95 -7.23 -18.19
CA GLU A 28 7.14 -8.56 -18.77
C GLU A 28 6.44 -9.59 -17.89
N LYS A 29 5.67 -10.49 -18.51
CA LYS A 29 5.11 -11.67 -17.83
C LYS A 29 6.07 -12.83 -18.04
N HIS A 30 6.50 -13.45 -16.95
CA HIS A 30 7.34 -14.64 -16.99
C HIS A 30 6.48 -15.92 -17.01
N GLU A 31 7.10 -17.05 -17.38
CA GLU A 31 6.48 -18.36 -17.20
C GLU A 31 6.23 -18.63 -15.72
N GLY A 32 5.10 -19.26 -15.40
CA GLY A 32 4.74 -19.64 -14.03
C GLY A 32 5.71 -20.66 -13.41
N PRO A 33 5.61 -20.90 -12.10
CA PRO A 33 6.45 -21.88 -11.42
C PRO A 33 6.14 -23.30 -11.90
N GLU A 34 7.18 -24.12 -12.10
CA GLU A 34 7.04 -25.53 -12.50
C GLU A 34 6.50 -26.40 -11.35
N TYR A 35 6.82 -26.02 -10.11
CA TYR A 35 6.43 -26.72 -8.90
C TYR A 35 5.98 -25.72 -7.84
N ILE A 36 4.78 -25.96 -7.32
CA ILE A 36 4.24 -25.34 -6.12
C ILE A 36 3.95 -26.49 -5.14
N SER A 37 4.17 -26.26 -3.85
CA SER A 37 3.83 -27.22 -2.81
C SER A 37 2.35 -27.60 -2.88
N PRO A 38 1.95 -28.87 -2.69
CA PRO A 38 0.53 -29.25 -2.59
C PRO A 38 -0.22 -28.60 -1.41
N ASN A 39 0.50 -27.99 -0.47
CA ASN A 39 -0.07 -27.26 0.66
C ASN A 39 -0.14 -25.74 0.43
N ASP A 40 0.35 -25.26 -0.70
CA ASP A 40 0.23 -23.87 -1.13
C ASP A 40 -0.93 -23.78 -2.13
N ASN A 41 -1.98 -23.06 -1.74
CA ASN A 41 -3.21 -22.93 -2.52
C ASN A 41 -3.23 -21.67 -3.40
N ASN A 42 -2.14 -20.92 -3.45
CA ASN A 42 -2.08 -19.68 -4.20
C ASN A 42 -2.00 -19.94 -5.71
N ASP A 43 -2.70 -19.10 -6.47
CA ASP A 43 -2.40 -18.89 -7.87
C ASP A 43 -1.36 -17.77 -8.00
N TYR A 44 -0.29 -18.02 -8.76
CA TYR A 44 0.77 -17.05 -8.96
C TYR A 44 0.89 -16.58 -10.39
N THR A 45 1.02 -15.27 -10.56
CA THR A 45 1.59 -14.68 -11.77
C THR A 45 2.97 -14.13 -11.48
N LEU A 46 3.91 -14.51 -12.33
CA LEU A 46 5.30 -14.08 -12.26
C LEU A 46 5.59 -13.05 -13.34
N GLY A 47 6.38 -12.04 -13.02
CA GLY A 47 6.79 -11.05 -14.00
C GLY A 47 7.84 -10.08 -13.50
N LYS A 48 7.96 -8.99 -14.23
CA LYS A 48 8.92 -7.92 -13.98
C LYS A 48 8.25 -6.56 -14.01
N ILE A 49 8.66 -5.70 -13.07
CA ILE A 49 8.34 -4.27 -13.08
C ILE A 49 9.64 -3.49 -12.92
N GLY A 50 9.98 -2.68 -13.92
CA GLY A 50 11.24 -1.98 -14.03
C GLY A 50 12.41 -2.95 -13.96
N ARG A 51 13.10 -2.96 -12.81
CA ARG A 51 14.27 -3.80 -12.55
C ARG A 51 14.02 -4.88 -11.48
N HIS A 52 12.77 -5.09 -11.09
CA HIS A 52 12.40 -6.00 -10.02
C HIS A 52 11.58 -7.16 -10.58
N ASN A 53 11.91 -8.37 -10.14
CA ASN A 53 11.10 -9.54 -10.39
C ASN A 53 10.02 -9.62 -9.30
N VAL A 54 8.77 -9.69 -9.73
CA VAL A 54 7.58 -9.61 -8.89
C VAL A 54 6.81 -10.92 -8.96
N VAL A 55 6.48 -11.47 -7.80
CA VAL A 55 5.50 -12.56 -7.66
C VAL A 55 4.18 -11.96 -7.18
N ILE A 56 3.12 -12.17 -7.95
CA ILE A 56 1.78 -11.70 -7.64
C ILE A 56 0.93 -12.89 -7.22
N ALA A 57 0.24 -12.78 -6.10
CA ALA A 57 -0.77 -13.75 -5.67
C ALA A 57 -2.13 -13.05 -5.45
N VAL A 58 -3.19 -13.84 -5.50
CA VAL A 58 -4.55 -13.40 -5.19
C VAL A 58 -5.17 -14.32 -4.14
N LEU A 59 -5.99 -13.77 -3.27
CA LEU A 59 -6.76 -14.57 -2.31
C LEU A 59 -7.71 -15.56 -3.02
N PRO A 60 -8.01 -16.72 -2.42
CA PRO A 60 -8.96 -17.68 -2.96
C PRO A 60 -10.31 -17.02 -3.25
N ASN A 61 -10.92 -17.39 -4.38
CA ASN A 61 -12.17 -16.77 -4.81
C ASN A 61 -13.29 -16.97 -3.77
N GLY A 62 -13.89 -15.86 -3.32
CA GLY A 62 -14.94 -15.84 -2.30
C GLY A 62 -14.41 -15.81 -0.85
N GLU A 63 -13.09 -15.85 -0.67
CA GLU A 63 -12.45 -15.57 0.61
C GLU A 63 -11.96 -14.11 0.66
N TYR A 64 -12.10 -13.51 1.83
CA TYR A 64 -11.60 -12.18 2.16
C TYR A 64 -11.28 -12.13 3.65
N GLY A 65 -10.65 -11.05 4.10
CA GLY A 65 -10.31 -10.89 5.50
C GLY A 65 -8.89 -11.33 5.88
N LEU A 66 -8.53 -11.02 7.12
CA LEU A 66 -7.16 -11.04 7.64
C LEU A 66 -6.52 -12.44 7.59
N SER A 67 -7.28 -13.51 7.87
CA SER A 67 -6.76 -14.89 7.93
C SER A 67 -6.41 -15.47 6.55
N SER A 68 -7.21 -15.14 5.53
CA SER A 68 -6.96 -15.56 4.16
C SER A 68 -5.72 -14.86 3.62
N ALA A 69 -5.61 -13.54 3.84
CA ALA A 69 -4.42 -12.77 3.49
C ALA A 69 -3.14 -13.32 4.16
N ALA A 70 -3.19 -13.61 5.46
CA ALA A 70 -2.04 -14.18 6.18
C ALA A 70 -1.63 -15.56 5.62
N SER A 71 -2.58 -16.38 5.19
CA SER A 71 -2.31 -17.69 4.58
C SER A 71 -1.64 -17.55 3.21
N VAL A 72 -2.16 -16.66 2.36
CA VAL A 72 -1.57 -16.33 1.06
C VAL A 72 -0.13 -15.84 1.21
N ALA A 73 0.10 -14.91 2.14
CA ALA A 73 1.44 -14.37 2.41
C ALA A 73 2.40 -15.46 2.88
N ARG A 74 1.99 -16.29 3.85
CA ARG A 74 2.81 -17.40 4.35
C ARG A 74 3.20 -18.35 3.22
N ASP A 75 2.24 -18.76 2.41
CA ASP A 75 2.46 -19.74 1.35
C ASP A 75 3.35 -19.15 0.24
N MET A 76 3.18 -17.85 -0.09
CA MET A 76 4.09 -17.09 -0.98
C MET A 76 5.53 -17.12 -0.48
N LEU A 77 5.76 -16.87 0.81
CA LEU A 77 7.12 -16.87 1.37
C LEU A 77 7.76 -18.27 1.37
N HIS A 78 6.95 -19.33 1.47
CA HIS A 78 7.44 -20.70 1.32
C HIS A 78 7.85 -21.02 -0.12
N SER A 79 7.03 -20.64 -1.10
CA SER A 79 7.29 -20.91 -2.52
C SER A 79 8.33 -19.97 -3.13
N PHE A 80 8.44 -18.74 -2.63
CA PHE A 80 9.37 -17.69 -3.09
C PHE A 80 10.24 -17.18 -1.93
N PRO A 81 11.22 -17.98 -1.48
CA PRO A 81 11.97 -17.67 -0.26
C PRO A 81 12.94 -16.49 -0.39
N ASN A 82 13.11 -15.90 -1.58
CA ASN A 82 13.93 -14.69 -1.76
C ASN A 82 13.10 -13.38 -1.73
N VAL A 83 11.79 -13.45 -1.45
CA VAL A 83 10.97 -12.25 -1.24
C VAL A 83 11.49 -11.48 -0.02
N ARG A 84 11.76 -10.19 -0.23
CA ARG A 84 12.40 -9.27 0.73
C ARG A 84 11.53 -8.06 1.05
N ILE A 85 10.67 -7.65 0.12
CA ILE A 85 9.68 -6.60 0.35
C ILE A 85 8.29 -7.08 -0.07
N GLY A 86 7.30 -6.71 0.73
CA GLY A 86 5.90 -6.96 0.47
C GLY A 86 5.17 -5.72 -0.03
N LEU A 87 4.20 -5.93 -0.91
CA LEU A 87 3.24 -4.95 -1.35
C LEU A 87 1.85 -5.56 -1.23
N MET A 88 0.94 -4.77 -0.68
CA MET A 88 -0.47 -5.12 -0.62
C MET A 88 -1.24 -4.04 -1.35
N VAL A 89 -1.69 -4.37 -2.56
CA VAL A 89 -2.23 -3.38 -3.48
C VAL A 89 -3.59 -3.83 -3.91
N GLY A 90 -4.54 -2.91 -3.79
CA GLY A 90 -5.90 -3.21 -4.17
C GLY A 90 -6.80 -2.00 -4.06
N ILE A 91 -8.08 -2.24 -3.85
CA ILE A 91 -9.09 -1.24 -3.65
C ILE A 91 -9.41 -1.08 -2.17
N GLY A 92 -9.93 0.10 -1.82
CA GLY A 92 -10.49 0.39 -0.51
C GLY A 92 -11.54 1.48 -0.61
N GLY A 93 -12.28 1.67 0.48
CA GLY A 93 -13.25 2.75 0.57
C GLY A 93 -12.60 4.02 1.13
N GLY A 94 -12.95 5.18 0.58
CA GLY A 94 -12.41 6.47 0.98
C GLY A 94 -13.14 7.07 2.19
N ALA A 95 -12.42 7.90 2.94
CA ALA A 95 -12.95 8.67 4.07
C ALA A 95 -12.79 10.18 3.81
N PRO A 96 -13.63 10.80 2.96
CA PRO A 96 -13.52 12.22 2.65
C PRO A 96 -13.70 13.09 3.90
N SER A 97 -12.94 14.18 3.98
CA SER A 97 -13.05 15.15 5.07
C SER A 97 -12.73 16.55 4.59
N LEU A 98 -12.98 17.57 5.41
CA LEU A 98 -12.59 18.95 5.09
C LEU A 98 -11.07 19.11 4.87
N LYS A 99 -10.27 18.22 5.45
CA LYS A 99 -8.80 18.24 5.32
C LYS A 99 -8.32 17.45 4.11
N TYR A 100 -9.03 16.39 3.73
CA TYR A 100 -8.65 15.47 2.67
C TYR A 100 -9.82 15.27 1.72
N ASP A 101 -9.73 15.88 0.55
CA ASP A 101 -10.67 15.74 -0.56
C ASP A 101 -10.40 14.43 -1.33
N ILE A 102 -10.79 13.31 -0.70
CA ILE A 102 -10.64 11.96 -1.25
C ILE A 102 -11.80 11.70 -2.22
N ARG A 103 -11.46 11.37 -3.47
CA ARG A 103 -12.42 11.07 -4.55
C ARG A 103 -12.23 9.65 -5.09
N LEU A 104 -13.23 9.16 -5.82
CA LEU A 104 -13.15 7.87 -6.51
C LEU A 104 -11.99 7.88 -7.50
N GLY A 105 -11.22 6.80 -7.52
CA GLY A 105 -10.01 6.67 -8.34
C GLY A 105 -8.72 7.20 -7.69
N ASP A 106 -8.81 7.99 -6.62
CA ASP A 106 -7.64 8.39 -5.84
C ASP A 106 -6.90 7.19 -5.27
N VAL A 107 -5.65 7.42 -4.86
CA VAL A 107 -4.82 6.40 -4.22
C VAL A 107 -4.49 6.84 -2.80
N VAL A 108 -4.72 5.98 -1.83
CA VAL A 108 -4.26 6.15 -0.44
C VAL A 108 -3.10 5.20 -0.18
N VAL A 109 -2.00 5.75 0.33
CA VAL A 109 -0.78 5.01 0.66
C VAL A 109 -0.60 4.99 2.18
N GLY A 110 -0.55 3.77 2.74
CA GLY A 110 -0.46 3.52 4.18
C GLY A 110 0.92 3.84 4.75
N VAL A 111 1.16 5.10 5.08
CA VAL A 111 2.42 5.57 5.70
C VAL A 111 2.16 6.42 6.93
N SER A 112 3.07 6.33 7.90
CA SER A 112 3.03 7.15 9.10
C SER A 112 3.32 8.61 8.80
N ILE A 113 2.44 9.51 9.24
CA ILE A 113 2.72 10.96 9.22
C ILE A 113 3.24 11.46 10.58
N ASN A 114 2.92 10.78 11.70
CA ASN A 114 3.20 11.26 13.06
C ASN A 114 3.69 10.17 14.05
N GLY A 115 4.39 9.14 13.57
CA GLY A 115 4.94 8.06 14.40
C GLY A 115 3.99 6.91 14.73
N THR A 116 2.73 6.97 14.30
CA THR A 116 1.74 5.86 14.37
C THR A 116 1.81 4.95 13.12
N GLY A 117 1.40 3.68 13.24
CA GLY A 117 1.28 2.73 12.10
C GLY A 117 0.66 3.35 10.86
N GLY A 118 1.13 3.00 9.65
CA GLY A 118 0.43 3.36 8.40
C GLY A 118 -0.91 2.63 8.23
N VAL A 119 -1.13 1.60 9.05
CA VAL A 119 -2.35 0.80 9.15
C VAL A 119 -2.74 0.68 10.62
N ILE A 120 -4.04 0.73 10.93
CA ILE A 120 -4.60 0.34 12.22
C ILE A 120 -5.62 -0.77 12.04
N GLN A 121 -5.76 -1.63 13.04
CA GLN A 121 -6.87 -2.59 13.09
C GLN A 121 -7.97 -2.04 14.01
N TYR A 122 -9.05 -1.52 13.43
CA TYR A 122 -10.06 -0.78 14.20
C TYR A 122 -11.14 -1.66 14.84
N ASP A 123 -11.22 -2.94 14.46
CA ASP A 123 -12.12 -3.94 15.05
C ASP A 123 -11.45 -4.75 16.18
N PHE A 124 -10.19 -4.47 16.51
CA PHE A 124 -9.40 -5.24 17.49
C PHE A 124 -8.98 -4.44 18.72
N GLY A 125 -9.45 -4.88 19.88
CA GLY A 125 -9.35 -4.11 21.10
C GLY A 125 -10.20 -4.67 22.23
N LYS A 126 -10.32 -3.89 23.31
CA LYS A 126 -11.10 -4.22 24.50
C LYS A 126 -12.39 -3.42 24.51
N ALA A 127 -13.51 -4.13 24.52
CA ALA A 127 -14.79 -3.56 24.93
C ALA A 127 -14.94 -3.68 26.45
N ILE A 128 -14.94 -2.55 27.16
CA ILE A 128 -15.12 -2.48 28.62
C ILE A 128 -16.48 -1.86 28.91
N GLN A 129 -17.25 -2.47 29.82
CA GLN A 129 -18.60 -2.00 30.14
C GLN A 129 -18.59 -0.51 30.54
N GLY A 130 -19.38 0.29 29.83
CA GLY A 130 -19.51 1.73 30.08
C GLY A 130 -18.32 2.58 29.60
N GLN A 131 -17.42 2.02 28.79
CA GLN A 131 -16.29 2.74 28.19
C GLN A 131 -16.33 2.61 26.66
N GLU A 132 -15.67 3.54 25.99
CA GLU A 132 -15.40 3.42 24.56
C GLU A 132 -14.47 2.22 24.28
N PHE A 133 -14.58 1.68 23.07
CA PHE A 133 -13.71 0.61 22.62
C PHE A 133 -12.25 1.07 22.65
N GLN A 134 -11.39 0.27 23.29
CA GLN A 134 -9.96 0.58 23.40
C GLN A 134 -9.16 -0.28 22.44
N GLU A 135 -8.55 0.33 21.44
CA GLU A 135 -7.56 -0.32 20.58
C GLU A 135 -6.39 -0.81 21.44
N THR A 136 -6.00 -2.08 21.30
CA THR A 136 -4.94 -2.69 22.15
C THR A 136 -3.74 -3.24 21.38
N GLY A 137 -3.74 -3.11 20.05
CA GLY A 137 -2.67 -3.62 19.18
C GLY A 137 -1.93 -2.50 18.46
N PHE A 138 -0.65 -2.74 18.15
CA PHE A 138 0.11 -1.93 17.21
C PHE A 138 0.48 -2.81 16.02
N LEU A 139 0.35 -2.25 14.81
CA LEU A 139 0.81 -2.88 13.58
C LEU A 139 2.16 -2.27 13.20
N ASP A 140 3.06 -3.12 12.68
CA ASP A 140 4.38 -2.70 12.22
C ASP A 140 4.31 -1.66 11.10
N GLN A 141 5.42 -0.97 10.89
CA GLN A 141 5.58 -0.01 9.80
C GLN A 141 6.02 -0.72 8.53
N PRO A 142 5.67 -0.20 7.34
CA PRO A 142 6.31 -0.64 6.10
C PRO A 142 7.84 -0.51 6.20
N PRO A 143 8.61 -1.40 5.54
CA PRO A 143 10.07 -1.32 5.50
C PRO A 143 10.58 0.09 5.20
N THR A 144 11.66 0.50 5.87
CA THR A 144 12.24 1.84 5.71
C THR A 144 12.60 2.14 4.26
N LEU A 145 13.01 1.13 3.48
CA LEU A 145 13.20 1.25 2.03
C LEU A 145 11.96 1.78 1.32
N LEU A 146 10.79 1.19 1.56
CA LEU A 146 9.53 1.60 0.94
C LEU A 146 9.11 2.99 1.41
N ARG A 147 9.23 3.28 2.71
CA ARG A 147 8.94 4.63 3.24
C ARG A 147 9.84 5.71 2.63
N THR A 148 11.12 5.40 2.42
CA THR A 148 12.07 6.32 1.75
C THR A 148 11.68 6.56 0.30
N ALA A 149 11.27 5.50 -0.41
CA ALA A 149 10.81 5.61 -1.79
C ALA A 149 9.53 6.45 -1.88
N VAL A 150 8.56 6.23 -0.97
CA VAL A 150 7.36 7.05 -0.84
C VAL A 150 7.71 8.52 -0.63
N GLY A 151 8.56 8.85 0.34
CA GLY A 151 8.96 10.24 0.60
C GLY A 151 9.63 10.91 -0.61
N GLY A 152 10.35 10.13 -1.42
CA GLY A 152 10.89 10.63 -2.66
C GLY A 152 9.81 10.87 -3.75
N LEU A 153 8.82 9.99 -3.87
CA LEU A 153 7.69 10.20 -4.79
C LEU A 153 6.86 11.41 -4.37
N MET A 154 6.63 11.58 -3.06
CA MET A 154 6.00 12.78 -2.50
C MET A 154 6.70 14.04 -3.00
N ALA A 155 8.02 14.14 -2.82
CA ALA A 155 8.80 15.29 -3.29
C ALA A 155 8.77 15.48 -4.82
N GLN A 156 8.60 14.40 -5.59
CA GLN A 156 8.47 14.47 -7.05
C GLN A 156 7.09 14.97 -7.47
N TYR A 157 6.03 14.53 -6.80
CA TYR A 157 4.68 15.03 -7.07
C TYR A 157 4.47 16.45 -6.50
N GLU A 158 5.24 16.83 -5.47
CA GLU A 158 5.30 18.18 -4.92
C GLU A 158 6.28 19.11 -5.67
N LEU A 159 6.94 18.65 -6.76
CA LEU A 159 8.06 19.34 -7.40
C LEU A 159 7.86 20.86 -7.52
N TYR A 160 8.76 21.58 -6.86
CA TYR A 160 8.96 23.02 -6.93
C TYR A 160 9.39 23.45 -8.33
N ARG A 161 9.23 24.74 -8.67
CA ARG A 161 9.68 25.29 -9.95
C ARG A 161 11.16 24.96 -10.19
N SER A 162 11.50 24.59 -11.43
CA SER A 162 12.86 24.19 -11.86
C SER A 162 13.97 25.25 -11.68
N GLN A 163 13.62 26.43 -11.16
CA GLN A 163 14.49 27.59 -10.98
C GLN A 163 15.00 27.72 -9.53
N VAL A 164 14.52 26.89 -8.60
CA VAL A 164 14.99 26.89 -7.20
C VAL A 164 16.29 26.11 -7.11
N VAL A 165 17.41 26.82 -6.95
CA VAL A 165 18.75 26.23 -6.84
C VAL A 165 19.02 25.85 -5.38
N HIS A 166 19.24 24.56 -5.12
CA HIS A 166 19.63 24.07 -3.79
C HIS A 166 21.10 24.45 -3.51
N PRO A 167 21.41 25.15 -2.41
CA PRO A 167 22.80 25.35 -2.02
C PRO A 167 23.43 24.00 -1.68
N SER A 168 24.57 23.68 -2.31
CA SER A 168 25.31 22.41 -2.14
C SER A 168 26.04 22.29 -0.80
N ASP A 169 26.09 23.36 -0.02
CA ASP A 169 27.04 23.52 1.08
C ASP A 169 26.39 23.38 2.47
N ASN A 170 25.16 22.87 2.56
CA ASN A 170 24.43 22.76 3.83
C ASN A 170 23.56 21.49 3.90
N GLU A 171 23.76 20.67 4.92
CA GLU A 171 23.13 19.33 5.08
C GLU A 171 21.73 19.35 5.73
N ALA A 172 21.12 20.52 5.92
CA ALA A 172 19.76 20.60 6.46
C ALA A 172 18.70 20.14 5.43
N ASN A 173 17.52 19.72 5.89
CA ASN A 173 16.48 19.22 5.01
C ASN A 173 15.78 20.35 4.21
N CYS A 174 15.09 20.00 3.13
CA CYS A 174 14.38 20.96 2.27
C CYS A 174 13.34 21.81 3.00
N ALA A 175 12.68 21.28 4.03
CA ALA A 175 11.67 22.00 4.81
C ALA A 175 12.26 23.17 5.63
N VAL A 176 13.57 23.20 5.84
CA VAL A 176 14.27 24.27 6.57
C VAL A 176 15.05 25.18 5.62
N LEU A 177 15.60 24.64 4.52
CA LEU A 177 16.51 25.37 3.63
C LEU A 177 15.84 26.03 2.43
N CYS A 178 14.76 25.45 1.89
CA CYS A 178 14.11 25.96 0.68
C CYS A 178 13.10 27.08 0.95
N GLY A 179 12.95 27.50 2.21
CA GLY A 179 12.05 28.56 2.64
C GLY A 179 10.58 28.15 2.63
N ASP A 180 9.84 28.50 3.68
CA ASP A 180 8.36 28.45 3.72
C ASP A 180 7.73 29.54 2.82
N ASN A 181 8.38 29.89 1.70
CA ASN A 181 7.91 30.93 0.81
C ASN A 181 6.92 30.31 -0.18
N PRO A 182 5.62 30.60 -0.07
CA PRO A 182 4.59 29.98 -0.92
C PRO A 182 4.77 30.25 -2.41
N ASP A 183 5.59 31.23 -2.80
CA ASP A 183 5.91 31.53 -4.20
C ASP A 183 6.91 30.55 -4.86
N ASP A 184 7.64 29.77 -4.06
CA ASP A 184 8.62 28.78 -4.53
C ASP A 184 7.96 27.41 -4.80
N LEU A 185 6.83 27.14 -4.12
CA LEU A 185 5.96 26.00 -4.33
C LEU A 185 5.16 26.15 -5.63
N ILE A 186 5.02 25.06 -6.40
CA ILE A 186 3.98 25.02 -7.44
C ILE A 186 2.66 24.76 -6.72
N GLU A 187 1.85 25.82 -6.58
CA GLU A 187 0.49 25.72 -6.09
C GLU A 187 -0.32 24.84 -7.06
N ARG A 188 -0.71 23.64 -6.61
CA ARG A 188 -1.62 22.78 -7.36
C ARG A 188 -3.02 23.42 -7.28
N PRO A 189 -3.67 23.74 -8.41
CA PRO A 189 -5.04 24.24 -8.40
C PRO A 189 -5.95 23.29 -7.61
N ALA A 190 -6.97 23.84 -6.96
CA ALA A 190 -8.11 23.03 -6.53
C ALA A 190 -8.63 22.26 -7.75
N ARG A 191 -8.97 20.98 -7.57
CA ARG A 191 -9.53 20.14 -8.65
C ARG A 191 -10.73 20.85 -9.27
N ASP A 192 -10.52 21.43 -10.45
CA ASP A 192 -11.55 22.03 -11.28
C ASP A 192 -12.11 20.98 -12.24
N GLU A 193 -13.23 21.29 -12.89
CA GLU A 193 -13.94 20.37 -13.80
C GLU A 193 -13.04 19.86 -14.95
N ASP A 194 -11.93 20.55 -15.24
CA ASP A 194 -10.97 20.21 -16.30
C ASP A 194 -9.85 19.24 -15.85
N ASN A 195 -9.59 19.09 -14.54
CA ASN A 195 -8.58 18.18 -13.96
C ASN A 195 -9.19 17.12 -13.02
N ASP A 196 -10.51 16.90 -13.10
CA ASP A 196 -11.24 15.99 -12.20
C ASP A 196 -10.93 14.49 -12.45
N ASP A 197 -10.36 14.18 -13.63
CA ASP A 197 -10.01 12.82 -14.03
C ASP A 197 -8.65 12.34 -13.47
N ASP A 198 -7.80 13.26 -12.99
CA ASP A 198 -6.47 12.92 -12.48
C ASP A 198 -6.53 12.44 -11.02
N PRO A 199 -6.15 11.17 -10.76
CA PRO A 199 -6.17 10.63 -9.40
C PRO A 199 -5.10 11.32 -8.54
N ALA A 200 -5.48 11.68 -7.31
CA ALA A 200 -4.56 12.24 -6.33
C ALA A 200 -4.01 11.13 -5.45
N ILE A 201 -2.78 11.32 -5.00
CA ILE A 201 -2.14 10.43 -4.04
C ILE A 201 -2.25 11.07 -2.66
N HIS A 202 -2.92 10.36 -1.75
CA HIS A 202 -3.04 10.72 -0.35
C HIS A 202 -2.15 9.81 0.48
N TYR A 203 -1.44 10.39 1.44
CA TYR A 203 -0.54 9.66 2.32
C TYR A 203 -1.12 9.71 3.73
N GLY A 204 -1.35 8.56 4.36
CA GLY A 204 -1.87 8.55 5.71
C GLY A 204 -2.42 7.20 6.16
N LEU A 205 -3.33 7.28 7.14
CA LEU A 205 -3.76 6.12 7.89
C LEU A 205 -4.83 5.31 7.14
N ILE A 206 -4.60 4.01 7.02
CA ILE A 206 -5.55 3.03 6.49
C ILE A 206 -6.12 2.21 7.66
N ALA A 207 -7.44 2.10 7.73
CA ALA A 207 -8.15 1.34 8.74
C ALA A 207 -8.54 -0.05 8.21
N SER A 208 -8.05 -1.08 8.89
CA SER A 208 -8.22 -2.49 8.53
C SER A 208 -9.18 -3.22 9.49
N SER A 209 -9.97 -4.16 8.98
CA SER A 209 -10.95 -4.93 9.77
C SER A 209 -11.36 -6.23 9.06
N ASN A 210 -11.96 -7.20 9.77
CA ASN A 210 -12.55 -8.37 9.11
C ASN A 210 -13.91 -8.07 8.43
N THR A 211 -14.42 -6.85 8.58
CA THR A 211 -15.74 -6.44 8.09
C THR A 211 -15.64 -5.18 7.24
N VAL A 212 -16.38 -5.17 6.14
CA VAL A 212 -16.47 -4.03 5.21
C VAL A 212 -17.17 -2.86 5.91
N MET A 213 -16.55 -1.68 5.86
CA MET A 213 -17.17 -0.44 6.36
C MET A 213 -18.31 0.01 5.43
N ARG A 214 -19.52 0.13 5.99
CA ARG A 214 -20.73 0.62 5.28
C ARG A 214 -21.55 1.59 6.12
N ASP A 215 -20.92 2.22 7.10
CA ASP A 215 -21.55 3.16 8.03
C ASP A 215 -20.87 4.53 7.93
N ALA A 216 -21.57 5.47 7.29
CA ALA A 216 -21.09 6.84 7.12
C ALA A 216 -20.77 7.54 8.46
N SER A 217 -21.53 7.25 9.51
CA SER A 217 -21.34 7.89 10.82
C SER A 217 -20.04 7.40 11.47
N ILE A 218 -19.81 6.08 11.45
CA ILE A 218 -18.57 5.50 11.98
C ILE A 218 -17.38 5.93 11.13
N ARG A 219 -17.52 5.92 9.80
CA ARG A 219 -16.51 6.42 8.86
C ARG A 219 -16.12 7.86 9.20
N ASP A 220 -17.08 8.76 9.38
CA ASP A 220 -16.81 10.18 9.66
C ASP A 220 -16.14 10.38 11.02
N GLU A 221 -16.50 9.59 12.04
CA GLU A 221 -15.79 9.60 13.33
C GLU A 221 -14.35 9.12 13.22
N MET A 222 -14.08 8.11 12.39
CA MET A 222 -12.72 7.61 12.12
C MET A 222 -11.92 8.60 11.24
N ALA A 223 -12.57 9.30 10.31
CA ALA A 223 -11.95 10.35 9.52
C ALA A 223 -11.46 11.51 10.40
N LYS A 224 -12.21 11.87 11.46
CA LYS A 224 -11.77 12.84 12.49
C LYS A 224 -10.51 12.37 13.23
N LYS A 225 -10.30 11.06 13.35
CA LYS A 225 -9.07 10.44 13.90
C LYS A 225 -7.93 10.33 12.87
N GLY A 226 -8.15 10.80 11.64
CA GLY A 226 -7.14 10.85 10.58
C GLY A 226 -7.12 9.62 9.65
N VAL A 227 -8.10 8.72 9.75
CA VAL A 227 -8.27 7.63 8.77
C VAL A 227 -8.67 8.20 7.42
N LEU A 228 -8.00 7.74 6.36
CA LEU A 228 -8.24 8.16 4.97
C LEU A 228 -8.91 7.06 4.15
N CYS A 229 -8.70 5.80 4.51
CA CYS A 229 -9.18 4.66 3.73
C CYS A 229 -9.54 3.48 4.65
N PHE A 230 -10.53 2.69 4.24
CA PHE A 230 -10.92 1.42 4.84
C PHE A 230 -10.66 0.25 3.90
N GLU A 231 -10.11 -0.83 4.42
CA GLU A 231 -9.89 -2.09 3.71
C GLU A 231 -9.98 -3.27 4.69
N THR A 232 -9.88 -4.52 4.22
CA THR A 232 -10.27 -5.68 5.04
C THR A 232 -9.18 -6.72 5.30
N GLU A 233 -7.94 -6.51 4.84
CA GLU A 233 -6.95 -7.60 4.83
C GLU A 233 -5.61 -7.21 5.50
N ALA A 234 -5.22 -5.93 5.51
CA ALA A 234 -3.85 -5.53 5.85
C ALA A 234 -3.43 -5.85 7.28
N ALA A 235 -4.33 -5.73 8.26
CA ALA A 235 -3.98 -6.02 9.65
C ALA A 235 -3.54 -7.48 9.88
N GLY A 236 -3.92 -8.42 9.00
CA GLY A 236 -3.47 -9.80 9.05
C GLY A 236 -2.03 -9.98 8.56
N LEU A 237 -1.54 -9.02 7.77
CA LEU A 237 -0.24 -9.07 7.13
C LEU A 237 0.84 -8.32 7.89
N MET A 238 0.59 -7.09 8.35
CA MET A 238 1.65 -6.14 8.72
C MET A 238 2.74 -6.69 9.65
N ASN A 239 2.39 -7.55 10.62
CA ASN A 239 3.33 -8.13 11.58
C ASN A 239 4.00 -9.43 11.10
N HIS A 240 3.48 -10.07 10.04
CA HIS A 240 3.97 -11.35 9.50
C HIS A 240 4.39 -11.27 8.03
N PHE A 241 4.24 -10.12 7.41
CA PHE A 241 4.60 -9.85 6.03
C PHE A 241 4.80 -8.32 5.93
N PRO A 242 6.01 -7.81 6.22
CA PRO A 242 6.28 -6.38 6.18
C PRO A 242 5.99 -5.83 4.78
N CYS A 243 4.88 -5.11 4.65
CA CYS A 243 4.41 -4.60 3.38
C CYS A 243 4.02 -3.13 3.43
N LEU A 244 4.06 -2.48 2.27
CA LEU A 244 3.35 -1.21 2.06
C LEU A 244 1.94 -1.50 1.54
N VAL A 245 0.95 -0.84 2.15
CA VAL A 245 -0.45 -0.94 1.73
C VAL A 245 -0.80 0.23 0.83
N ILE A 246 -1.35 -0.07 -0.35
CA ILE A 246 -1.70 0.90 -1.39
C ILE A 246 -3.13 0.61 -1.84
N ARG A 247 -4.03 1.57 -1.65
CA ARG A 247 -5.46 1.39 -1.93
C ARG A 247 -5.98 2.43 -2.91
N GLY A 248 -6.50 1.97 -4.05
CA GLY A 248 -7.30 2.79 -4.93
C GLY A 248 -8.71 2.94 -4.38
N ILE A 249 -9.28 4.13 -4.45
CA ILE A 249 -10.58 4.41 -3.84
C ILE A 249 -11.72 4.02 -4.77
N CYS A 250 -12.51 3.02 -4.37
CA CYS A 250 -13.62 2.47 -5.18
C CYS A 250 -15.02 2.82 -4.67
N ASP A 251 -15.13 3.24 -3.41
CA ASP A 251 -16.37 3.73 -2.80
C ASP A 251 -16.03 4.70 -1.66
N TYR A 252 -17.05 5.17 -0.92
CA TYR A 252 -16.88 6.08 0.22
C TYR A 252 -17.21 5.43 1.56
N SER A 253 -17.10 4.10 1.69
CA SER A 253 -17.30 3.38 2.96
C SER A 253 -18.64 3.68 3.65
N ASP A 254 -19.68 3.95 2.85
CA ASP A 254 -21.06 4.07 3.31
C ASP A 254 -21.94 2.99 2.69
N SER A 255 -23.25 3.12 2.86
CA SER A 255 -24.21 2.12 2.37
C SER A 255 -24.30 2.04 0.84
N HIS A 256 -23.77 3.03 0.10
CA HIS A 256 -23.81 3.09 -1.36
C HIS A 256 -22.51 2.54 -1.93
N THR A 257 -22.54 1.30 -2.38
CA THR A 257 -21.42 0.68 -3.11
C THR A 257 -21.79 0.55 -4.58
N ASP A 258 -21.00 1.14 -5.48
CA ASP A 258 -21.08 0.90 -6.93
C ASP A 258 -19.79 0.21 -7.38
N GLU A 259 -19.91 -0.99 -7.94
CA GLU A 259 -18.76 -1.79 -8.37
C GLU A 259 -18.05 -1.21 -9.60
N LYS A 260 -18.65 -0.23 -10.30
CA LYS A 260 -18.07 0.38 -11.51
C LYS A 260 -16.68 0.97 -11.29
N TRP A 261 -16.40 1.47 -10.10
CA TRP A 261 -15.12 2.10 -9.78
C TRP A 261 -14.02 1.14 -9.38
N GLN A 262 -14.34 -0.13 -9.06
CA GLN A 262 -13.33 -1.11 -8.62
C GLN A 262 -12.24 -1.31 -9.67
N GLY A 263 -12.61 -1.39 -10.95
CA GLY A 263 -11.64 -1.55 -12.05
C GLY A 263 -10.69 -0.35 -12.15
N TYR A 264 -11.24 0.88 -12.15
CA TYR A 264 -10.44 2.09 -12.24
C TYR A 264 -9.52 2.26 -11.02
N ALA A 265 -10.07 2.10 -9.81
CA ALA A 265 -9.35 2.18 -8.56
C ALA A 265 -8.21 1.15 -8.47
N ALA A 266 -8.46 -0.11 -8.89
CA ALA A 266 -7.43 -1.13 -8.93
C ALA A 266 -6.27 -0.74 -9.88
N MET A 267 -6.60 -0.16 -11.04
CA MET A 267 -5.62 0.30 -12.02
C MET A 267 -4.79 1.49 -11.50
N THR A 268 -5.40 2.47 -10.81
CA THR A 268 -4.66 3.61 -10.26
C THR A 268 -3.72 3.18 -9.13
N ALA A 269 -4.16 2.27 -8.26
CA ALA A 269 -3.30 1.67 -7.23
C ALA A 269 -2.11 0.89 -7.83
N ALA A 270 -2.37 0.09 -8.87
CA ALA A 270 -1.32 -0.64 -9.58
C ALA A 270 -0.34 0.29 -10.31
N ALA A 271 -0.84 1.39 -10.89
CA ALA A 271 -0.02 2.42 -11.52
C ALA A 271 0.94 3.08 -10.55
N TYR A 272 0.43 3.52 -9.39
CA TYR A 272 1.27 4.08 -8.33
C TYR A 272 2.32 3.07 -7.87
N THR A 273 1.94 1.80 -7.72
CA THR A 273 2.86 0.73 -7.33
C THR A 273 4.00 0.55 -8.35
N LYS A 274 3.69 0.65 -9.65
CA LYS A 274 4.70 0.60 -10.69
C LYS A 274 5.70 1.75 -10.56
N ASP A 275 5.23 2.98 -10.35
CA ASP A 275 6.09 4.16 -10.19
C ASP A 275 6.98 4.03 -8.94
N LEU A 276 6.41 3.53 -7.83
CA LEU A 276 7.15 3.22 -6.60
C LEU A 276 8.30 2.25 -6.87
N LEU A 277 8.05 1.15 -7.58
CA LEU A 277 9.07 0.16 -7.89
C LEU A 277 10.16 0.69 -8.83
N HIS A 278 9.83 1.61 -9.75
CA HIS A 278 10.82 2.28 -10.59
C HIS A 278 11.78 3.15 -9.77
N ARG A 279 11.30 3.73 -8.68
CA ARG A 279 12.10 4.54 -7.76
C ARG A 279 13.03 3.71 -6.87
N VAL A 280 12.62 2.50 -6.52
CA VAL A 280 13.44 1.59 -5.69
C VAL A 280 14.55 0.98 -6.54
N THR A 281 15.79 1.02 -6.06
CA THR A 281 16.92 0.38 -6.74
C THR A 281 17.08 -1.08 -6.32
N PRO A 282 17.38 -2.03 -7.24
CA PRO A 282 17.46 -3.47 -6.93
C PRO A 282 18.43 -3.80 -5.80
N ASN A 283 19.61 -3.17 -5.77
CA ASN A 283 20.61 -3.38 -4.71
C ASN A 283 20.09 -3.04 -3.30
N ARG A 284 19.12 -2.13 -3.18
CA ARG A 284 18.50 -1.82 -1.90
C ARG A 284 17.50 -2.89 -1.48
N VAL A 285 16.76 -3.47 -2.44
CA VAL A 285 15.87 -4.61 -2.18
C VAL A 285 16.69 -5.83 -1.78
N GLU A 286 17.80 -6.10 -2.46
CA GLU A 286 18.71 -7.21 -2.14
C GLU A 286 19.36 -7.09 -0.75
N ALA A 287 19.52 -5.85 -0.25
CA ALA A 287 20.05 -5.57 1.07
C ALA A 287 19.01 -5.77 2.20
N GLU A 288 17.71 -5.75 1.89
CA GLU A 288 16.66 -6.06 2.87
C GLU A 288 16.72 -7.55 3.24
N THR A 289 16.49 -7.87 4.51
CA THR A 289 16.39 -9.26 4.96
C THR A 289 15.21 -9.96 4.29
N LYS A 290 15.38 -11.22 3.91
CA LYS A 290 14.27 -12.03 3.36
C LYS A 290 13.16 -12.10 4.40
N ILE A 291 11.91 -11.93 3.98
CA ILE A 291 10.79 -11.88 4.94
C ILE A 291 10.69 -13.19 5.72
N GLY A 292 10.89 -14.35 5.07
CA GLY A 292 10.90 -15.64 5.77
C GLY A 292 11.96 -15.76 6.89
N ASP A 293 13.10 -15.08 6.75
CA ASP A 293 14.16 -15.07 7.77
C ASP A 293 13.78 -14.17 8.97
N ILE A 294 13.08 -13.06 8.71
CA ILE A 294 12.53 -12.16 9.76
C ILE A 294 11.54 -12.95 10.64
N LEU A 295 10.63 -13.70 10.02
CA LEU A 295 9.58 -14.45 10.73
C LEU A 295 10.10 -15.65 11.51
N SER A 296 11.18 -16.28 11.01
CA SER A 296 11.81 -17.42 11.69
C SER A 296 12.75 -17.00 12.83
N GLY A 297 12.95 -15.69 13.04
CA GLY A 297 13.86 -15.17 14.07
C GLY A 297 15.34 -15.41 13.74
N ASN A 298 15.67 -15.73 12.49
CA ASN A 298 17.02 -16.10 12.05
C ASN A 298 17.82 -14.92 11.48
N SER A 299 17.46 -13.69 11.83
CA SER A 299 18.22 -12.48 11.47
C SER A 299 19.68 -12.64 11.95
N GLN A 300 20.61 -12.94 11.04
CA GLN A 300 22.03 -12.91 11.38
C GLN A 300 22.46 -11.45 11.63
N PRO A 301 23.28 -11.19 12.66
CA PRO A 301 23.82 -9.87 12.93
C PRO A 301 24.78 -9.38 11.86
#